data_AF-L7UKP6-F1
#
_entry.id   AF-L7UKP6-F1
#
_cell.length_a   1.000
_cell.length_b   1.000
_cell.length_c   1.000
_cell.angle_alpha   90.00
_cell.angle_beta   90.00
_cell.angle_gamma   90.00
#
_symmetry.space_group_name_H-M   'P 1'
#
loop_
_entity.id
_entity.type
_entity.pdbx_description
1 polymer ?
#
loop_
_entity_poly.entity_id
_entity_poly.type
_entity_poly.pdbx_seq_one_letter_code
_entity_poly.pdbx_strand_id
1 'polypeptide(L)'
;MDIRPLISLSARLMELAGVGSMVLGALLGTGLLLFRRQGLSAPEAYRRFRLNLGRAILLGLEFLVAADIIRTVSDQPTLSGVLVLGVIVLIRTFLSFTLTVELEGRWPWQPERKRPATTPPALPPPPGKLARPEAAGASARH
;
A
#
# COMPACT_ATOMS: atom_id res chain seq x y z
N MET A 1 -34.56 -17.37 13.64
CA MET A 1 -33.17 -17.33 14.12
C MET A 1 -32.75 -15.88 14.16
N ASP A 2 -32.59 -15.29 15.35
CA ASP A 2 -32.18 -13.89 15.47
C ASP A 2 -30.73 -13.72 15.00
N ILE A 3 -30.53 -12.99 13.90
CA ILE A 3 -29.20 -12.77 13.29
C ILE A 3 -28.37 -11.70 14.02
N ARG A 4 -29.01 -10.86 14.84
CA ARG A 4 -28.35 -9.78 15.60
C ARG A 4 -27.15 -10.23 16.43
N PRO A 5 -27.23 -11.31 17.25
CA PRO A 5 -26.07 -11.78 18.00
C PRO A 5 -24.90 -12.19 17.10
N LEU A 6 -25.17 -12.85 15.97
CA LEU A 6 -24.13 -13.28 15.02
C LEU A 6 -23.43 -12.07 14.37
N ILE A 7 -24.20 -11.05 14.00
CA ILE A 7 -23.66 -9.82 13.42
C ILE A 7 -22.80 -9.07 14.44
N SER A 8 -23.29 -8.95 15.68
CA SER A 8 -22.54 -8.28 16.76
C SER A 8 -21.23 -9.01 17.11
N LEU A 9 -21.23 -10.34 17.07
CA LEU A 9 -20.04 -11.15 17.30
C LEU A 9 -19.02 -10.95 16.17
N SER A 10 -19.48 -11.00 14.92
CA SER A 10 -18.63 -10.77 13.74
C SER A 10 -17.98 -9.39 13.80
N ALA A 11 -18.74 -8.35 14.10
CA ALA A 11 -18.21 -6.99 14.23
C ALA A 11 -17.13 -6.90 15.31
N ARG A 12 -17.35 -7.51 16.49
CA ARG A 12 -16.37 -7.54 17.58
C ARG A 12 -15.11 -8.32 17.23
N LEU A 13 -15.24 -9.44 16.53
CA LEU A 13 -14.08 -10.22 16.09
C LEU A 13 -13.22 -9.43 15.11
N MET A 14 -13.83 -8.73 14.16
CA MET A 14 -13.10 -7.86 13.22
C MET A 14 -12.47 -6.66 13.93
N GLU A 15 -13.15 -6.08 14.92
CA GLU A 15 -12.59 -5.01 15.75
C GLU A 15 -11.34 -5.48 16.53
N LEU A 16 -11.46 -6.65 17.18
CA LEU A 16 -10.34 -7.27 17.90
C LEU A 16 -9.19 -7.65 16.97
N ALA A 17 -9.47 -8.16 15.77
CA ALA A 17 -8.45 -8.45 14.77
C ALA A 17 -7.72 -7.19 14.31
N GLY A 18 -8.45 -6.09 14.09
CA GLY A 18 -7.89 -4.81 13.69
C GLY A 18 -7.00 -4.19 14.76
N VAL A 19 -7.51 -4.04 15.99
CA VAL A 19 -6.72 -3.54 17.12
C VAL A 19 -5.55 -4.49 17.42
N GLY A 20 -5.80 -5.79 17.39
CA GLY A 20 -4.81 -6.82 17.66
C GLY A 20 -3.65 -6.79 16.67
N SER A 21 -3.90 -6.59 15.37
CA SER A 21 -2.82 -6.51 14.38
C SER A 21 -1.96 -5.25 14.54
N MET A 22 -2.55 -4.11 14.91
CA MET A 22 -1.81 -2.88 15.24
C MET A 22 -0.89 -3.09 16.45
N VAL A 23 -1.44 -3.64 17.54
CA VAL A 23 -0.69 -3.90 18.78
C VAL A 23 0.41 -4.92 18.52
N LEU A 24 0.09 -6.03 17.84
CA LEU A 24 1.06 -7.06 17.52
C LEU A 24 2.19 -6.54 16.63
N GLY A 25 1.87 -5.74 15.61
CA GLY A 25 2.87 -5.11 14.76
C GLY A 25 3.79 -4.14 15.52
N ALA A 26 3.24 -3.36 16.45
CA ALA A 26 4.03 -2.48 17.31
C ALA A 26 4.94 -3.27 18.27
N LEU A 27 4.42 -4.31 18.91
CA LEU A 27 5.19 -5.17 19.82
C LEU A 27 6.29 -5.93 19.09
N LEU A 28 5.97 -6.57 17.96
CA LEU A 28 6.95 -7.28 17.14
C LEU A 28 7.99 -6.32 16.58
N GLY A 29 7.58 -5.16 16.07
CA GLY A 29 8.49 -4.14 15.57
C GLY A 29 9.46 -3.65 16.65
N THR A 30 8.96 -3.41 17.86
CA THR A 30 9.74 -2.96 19.02
C THR A 30 10.69 -4.06 19.49
N GLY A 31 10.19 -5.29 19.63
CA GLY A 31 11.01 -6.45 19.99
C GLY A 31 12.14 -6.68 18.99
N LEU A 32 11.82 -6.70 17.69
CA LEU A 32 12.82 -6.87 16.63
C LEU A 32 13.88 -5.77 16.68
N LEU A 33 13.48 -4.53 16.95
CA LEU A 33 14.38 -3.39 17.08
C LEU A 33 15.33 -3.57 18.28
N LEU A 34 14.83 -4.02 19.43
CA LEU A 34 15.62 -4.26 20.63
C LEU A 34 16.59 -5.44 20.45
N PHE A 35 16.14 -6.55 19.85
CA PHE A 35 16.96 -7.74 19.63
C PHE A 35 18.02 -7.55 18.53
N ARG A 36 17.76 -6.73 17.50
CA ARG A 36 18.66 -6.54 16.35
C ARG A 36 19.51 -5.27 16.39
N ARG A 37 19.69 -4.64 17.56
CA ARG A 37 20.51 -3.42 17.68
C ARG A 37 21.99 -3.61 17.29
N GLN A 38 22.51 -4.84 17.30
CA GLN A 38 23.95 -5.11 17.14
C GLN A 38 24.48 -5.12 15.68
N GLY A 39 23.70 -4.68 14.68
CA GLY A 39 24.17 -4.69 13.28
C GLY A 39 23.52 -3.70 12.33
N LEU A 40 22.73 -2.75 12.85
CA LEU A 40 22.04 -1.74 12.05
C LEU A 40 22.36 -0.35 12.59
N SER A 41 22.64 0.60 11.70
CA SER A 41 22.74 2.00 12.10
C SER A 41 21.38 2.49 12.62
N ALA A 42 21.39 3.41 13.59
CA ALA A 42 20.16 3.95 14.19
C ALA A 42 19.13 4.45 13.16
N PRO A 43 19.51 5.14 12.06
CA PRO A 43 18.57 5.54 11.01
C PRO A 43 17.93 4.35 10.27
N GLU A 44 18.70 3.31 9.97
CA GLU A 44 18.21 2.11 9.27
C GLU A 44 17.20 1.35 10.12
N ALA A 45 17.49 1.24 11.42
CA ALA A 45 16.67 0.55 12.39
C ALA A 45 15.32 1.27 12.57
N TYR A 46 15.35 2.60 12.68
CA TYR A 46 14.14 3.44 12.75
C TYR A 46 13.29 3.36 11.47
N ARG A 47 13.93 3.42 10.28
CA ARG A 47 13.23 3.30 9.00
C ARG A 47 12.49 1.96 8.88
N ARG A 48 13.14 0.85 9.25
CA ARG A 48 12.51 -0.48 9.24
C ARG A 48 11.37 -0.60 10.23
N PHE A 49 11.53 -0.03 11.43
CA PHE A 49 10.48 0.02 12.43
C PHE A 49 9.24 0.76 11.90
N ARG A 50 9.41 1.98 11.36
CA ARG A 50 8.29 2.75 10.77
C ARG A 50 7.59 2.00 9.63
N LEU A 51 8.33 1.34 8.75
CA LEU A 51 7.74 0.55 7.66
C LEU A 51 6.92 -0.63 8.16
N ASN A 52 7.42 -1.37 9.15
CA ASN A 52 6.70 -2.52 9.71
C ASN A 52 5.48 -2.09 10.53
N LEU A 53 5.63 -1.03 11.32
CA LEU A 53 4.53 -0.44 12.08
C LEU A 53 3.44 0.07 11.14
N GLY A 54 3.83 0.79 10.08
CA GLY A 54 2.89 1.31 9.09
C GLY A 54 2.11 0.21 8.36
N ARG A 55 2.77 -0.90 7.98
CA ARG A 55 2.09 -2.08 7.39
C ARG A 55 1.08 -2.72 8.35
N ALA A 56 1.45 -2.85 9.62
CA ALA A 56 0.56 -3.41 10.63
C ALA A 56 -0.65 -2.50 10.90
N ILE A 57 -0.45 -1.17 10.91
CA ILE A 57 -1.54 -0.22 11.03
C ILE A 57 -2.46 -0.28 9.81
N LEU A 58 -1.92 -0.33 8.60
CA LEU A 58 -2.73 -0.45 7.38
C LEU A 58 -3.61 -1.70 7.40
N LEU A 59 -3.03 -2.85 7.77
CA LEU A 59 -3.78 -4.10 7.96
C LEU A 59 -4.86 -3.97 9.04
N GLY A 60 -4.53 -3.34 10.16
CA GLY A 60 -5.50 -3.07 11.23
C GLY A 60 -6.66 -2.19 10.77
N LEU A 61 -6.37 -1.19 9.95
CA LEU A 61 -7.38 -0.30 9.37
C LEU A 61 -8.32 -1.07 8.44
N GLU A 62 -7.84 -2.04 7.64
CA GLU A 62 -8.73 -2.90 6.81
C GLU A 62 -9.74 -3.70 7.65
N PHE A 63 -9.29 -4.27 8.77
CA PHE A 63 -10.19 -5.00 9.68
C PHE A 63 -11.17 -4.08 10.40
N LEU A 64 -10.72 -2.90 10.84
CA LEU A 64 -11.61 -1.89 11.40
C LEU A 64 -12.62 -1.41 10.36
N VAL A 65 -12.27 -1.40 9.06
CA VAL A 65 -13.17 -1.17 7.91
C VAL A 65 -14.31 -2.16 7.84
N ALA A 66 -13.99 -3.44 7.87
CA ALA A 66 -15.01 -4.46 7.93
C ALA A 66 -15.89 -4.32 9.19
N ALA A 67 -15.29 -4.14 10.38
CA ALA A 67 -16.01 -4.05 11.65
C ALA A 67 -17.03 -2.92 11.69
N ASP A 68 -16.64 -1.77 11.17
CA ASP A 68 -17.47 -0.57 11.12
C ASP A 68 -18.68 -0.84 10.21
N ILE A 69 -18.48 -1.23 8.95
CA ILE A 69 -19.55 -1.55 7.97
C ILE A 69 -20.56 -2.55 8.53
N ILE A 70 -20.10 -3.61 9.21
CA ILE A 70 -20.98 -4.63 9.79
C ILE A 70 -21.93 -4.01 10.84
N ARG A 71 -21.42 -3.08 11.66
CA ARG A 71 -22.20 -2.40 12.70
C ARG A 71 -23.27 -1.51 12.10
N THR A 72 -22.88 -0.75 11.07
CA THR A 72 -23.75 0.23 10.40
C THR A 72 -24.97 -0.42 9.75
N VAL A 73 -24.78 -1.58 9.13
CA VAL A 73 -25.85 -2.33 8.45
C VAL A 73 -26.78 -3.04 9.45
N SER A 74 -26.34 -3.27 10.68
CA SER A 74 -27.09 -4.06 11.67
C SER A 74 -28.05 -3.25 12.54
N ASP A 75 -27.80 -1.95 12.69
CA ASP A 75 -28.63 -1.04 13.49
C ASP A 75 -29.75 -0.46 12.62
N GLN A 76 -31.00 -0.54 13.11
CA GLN A 76 -32.18 -0.12 12.33
C GLN A 76 -32.02 1.34 11.85
N PRO A 77 -32.18 1.61 10.54
CA PRO A 77 -31.92 2.92 9.99
C PRO A 77 -32.98 3.92 10.51
N THR A 78 -32.58 4.71 11.51
CA THR A 78 -33.27 5.93 11.95
C THR A 78 -32.43 7.13 11.53
N LEU A 79 -33.04 8.30 11.31
CA LEU A 79 -32.29 9.51 10.92
C LEU A 79 -31.15 9.84 11.90
N SER A 80 -31.37 9.67 13.20
CA SER A 80 -30.33 9.84 14.23
C SER A 80 -29.22 8.78 14.12
N GLY A 81 -29.59 7.52 13.86
CA GLY A 81 -28.63 6.43 13.62
C GLY A 81 -27.76 6.66 12.38
N VAL A 82 -28.36 7.14 11.28
CA VAL A 82 -27.64 7.50 10.04
C VAL A 82 -26.68 8.66 10.26
N LEU A 83 -27.03 9.61 11.13
CA LEU A 83 -26.19 10.78 11.43
C LEU A 83 -24.96 10.38 12.24
N VAL A 84 -25.13 9.56 13.30
CA VAL A 84 -24.02 8.99 14.06
C VAL A 84 -23.12 8.14 13.18
N LEU A 85 -23.73 7.30 12.34
CA LEU A 85 -23.05 6.52 11.31
C LEU A 85 -22.20 7.39 10.38
N GLY A 86 -22.80 8.46 9.83
CA GLY A 86 -22.09 9.39 8.94
C GLY A 86 -20.87 10.01 9.60
N VAL A 87 -20.97 10.39 10.88
CA VAL A 87 -19.85 10.95 11.65
C VAL A 87 -18.75 9.91 11.88
N ILE A 88 -19.08 8.68 12.25
CA ILE A 88 -18.10 7.61 12.45
C ILE A 88 -17.34 7.31 11.16
N VAL A 89 -18.04 7.16 10.03
CA VAL A 89 -17.43 6.92 8.71
C VAL A 89 -16.55 8.10 8.28
N LEU A 90 -16.96 9.34 8.58
CA LEU A 90 -16.19 10.56 8.27
C LEU A 90 -14.86 10.58 9.05
N ILE A 91 -14.92 10.39 10.37
CA ILE A 91 -13.73 10.34 11.23
C ILE A 91 -12.79 9.24 10.74
N ARG A 92 -13.35 8.08 10.43
CA ARG A 92 -12.60 6.91 9.99
C ARG A 92 -11.92 7.12 8.63
N THR A 93 -12.62 7.74 7.69
CA THR A 93 -12.04 8.10 6.39
C THR A 93 -10.91 9.12 6.58
N PHE A 94 -11.14 10.15 7.39
CA PHE A 94 -10.14 11.19 7.66
C PHE A 94 -8.88 10.63 8.32
N LEU A 95 -9.02 9.83 9.39
CA LEU A 95 -7.88 9.24 10.09
C LEU A 95 -7.10 8.28 9.20
N SER A 96 -7.78 7.38 8.49
CA SER A 96 -7.14 6.43 7.58
C SER A 96 -6.39 7.16 6.46
N PHE A 97 -6.98 8.26 5.96
CA PHE A 97 -6.41 9.11 4.93
C PHE A 97 -5.15 9.84 5.40
N THR A 98 -5.20 10.55 6.52
CA THR A 98 -4.06 11.29 7.08
C THR A 98 -2.87 10.37 7.35
N LEU A 99 -3.15 9.18 7.90
CA LEU A 99 -2.11 8.20 8.22
C LEU A 99 -1.43 7.65 6.96
N THR A 100 -2.20 7.39 5.91
CA THR A 100 -1.66 6.95 4.61
C THR A 100 -0.77 8.03 4.00
N VAL A 101 -1.21 9.29 4.01
CA VAL A 101 -0.44 10.42 3.48
C VAL A 101 0.85 10.65 4.27
N GLU A 102 0.80 10.58 5.60
CA GLU A 102 1.99 10.75 6.45
C GLU A 102 3.02 9.63 6.24
N LEU A 103 2.53 8.40 6.05
CA LEU A 103 3.38 7.23 5.93
C LEU A 103 4.02 7.11 4.53
N GLU A 104 3.27 7.45 3.48
CA GLU A 104 3.74 7.34 2.10
C GLU A 104 4.40 8.62 1.58
N GLY A 105 4.11 9.78 2.18
CA GLY A 105 4.60 11.08 1.73
C GLY A 105 4.04 11.51 0.37
N ARG A 106 3.03 10.80 -0.14
CA ARG A 106 2.36 11.01 -1.42
C ARG A 106 0.86 11.00 -1.20
N TRP A 107 0.16 11.84 -1.95
CA TRP A 107 -1.30 11.84 -1.92
C TRP A 107 -1.84 10.60 -2.63
N PRO A 108 -2.94 9.97 -2.18
CA PRO A 108 -3.44 8.72 -2.76
C PRO A 108 -3.92 8.85 -4.21
N TRP A 109 -4.16 10.08 -4.68
CA TRP A 109 -4.46 10.39 -6.08
C TRP A 109 -3.20 10.68 -6.92
N GLN A 110 -1.99 10.49 -6.39
CA GLN A 110 -0.79 10.53 -7.21
C GLN A 110 -0.65 9.20 -7.96
N PRO A 111 -0.75 9.20 -9.31
CA PRO A 111 -0.57 7.98 -10.08
C PRO A 111 0.86 7.45 -9.87
N GLU A 112 0.98 6.14 -9.61
CA GLU A 112 2.26 5.42 -9.61
C GLU A 112 2.95 5.76 -10.93
N ARG A 113 4.05 6.53 -10.86
CA ARG A 113 4.81 6.92 -12.04
C ARG A 113 5.42 5.63 -12.59
N LYS A 114 4.68 4.92 -13.46
CA LYS A 114 5.17 3.77 -14.24
C LYS A 114 6.53 4.18 -14.75
N ARG A 115 7.59 3.56 -14.21
CA ARG A 115 8.92 3.71 -14.79
C ARG A 115 8.73 3.41 -16.27
N PRO A 116 9.09 4.32 -17.19
CA PRO A 116 9.08 3.99 -18.60
C PRO A 116 9.88 2.70 -18.71
N ALA A 117 9.28 1.66 -19.30
CA ALA A 117 10.05 0.50 -19.69
C ALA A 117 11.24 1.05 -20.46
N THR A 118 12.44 0.92 -19.91
CA THR A 118 13.67 1.22 -20.63
C THR A 118 13.57 0.44 -21.91
N THR A 119 13.29 1.13 -23.01
CA THR A 119 13.45 0.59 -24.36
C THR A 119 14.81 -0.11 -24.35
N PRO A 120 14.88 -1.43 -24.57
CA PRO A 120 16.15 -2.12 -24.64
C PRO A 120 17.05 -1.35 -25.61
N PRO A 121 18.32 -1.05 -25.25
CA PRO A 121 19.22 -0.36 -26.16
C PRO A 121 19.18 -1.10 -27.50
N ALA A 122 18.90 -0.36 -28.58
CA ALA A 122 18.76 -0.93 -29.91
C ALA A 122 19.97 -1.84 -30.17
N LEU A 123 19.69 -3.14 -30.37
CA LEU A 123 20.74 -4.13 -30.62
C LEU A 123 21.55 -3.64 -31.83
N PRO A 124 22.90 -3.60 -31.75
CA PRO A 124 23.70 -3.21 -32.90
C PRO A 124 23.34 -4.12 -34.10
N PRO A 125 23.31 -3.57 -35.33
CA PRO A 125 22.93 -4.34 -36.50
C PRO A 125 23.88 -5.54 -36.67
N PRO A 126 23.37 -6.69 -37.16
CA PRO A 126 24.16 -7.90 -37.31
C PRO A 126 25.40 -7.65 -38.20
N PRO A 127 26.55 -8.25 -37.86
CA PRO A 127 27.80 -8.10 -38.61
C PRO A 127 27.62 -8.74 -40.00
N GLY A 128 27.29 -7.91 -40.98
CA GLY A 128 26.93 -8.35 -42.33
C GLY A 128 26.16 -7.31 -43.14
N LYS A 129 25.59 -6.29 -42.47
CA LYS A 129 24.98 -5.11 -43.12
C LYS A 129 25.79 -3.82 -42.94
N LEU A 130 27.11 -3.93 -42.83
CA LEU A 130 27.97 -2.80 -43.20
C LEU A 130 27.92 -2.74 -44.72
N ALA A 131 27.22 -1.73 -45.25
CA ALA A 131 27.16 -1.45 -46.67
C ALA A 131 28.57 -1.54 -47.26
N ARG A 132 28.81 -2.54 -48.11
CA ARG A 132 29.98 -2.52 -48.98
C ARG A 132 29.84 -1.23 -49.82
N PRO A 133 30.84 -0.35 -49.85
CA PRO A 133 30.80 0.77 -50.79
C PRO A 133 30.74 0.17 -52.18
N GLU A 134 29.60 0.39 -52.85
CA GLU A 134 29.39 0.08 -54.25
C GLU A 134 30.49 0.80 -55.02
N ALA A 135 31.40 0.04 -55.64
CA ALA A 135 32.51 0.58 -56.39
C ALA A 135 31.96 1.35 -57.59
N ALA A 136 31.84 2.66 -57.42
CA ALA A 136 31.50 3.60 -58.47
C ALA A 136 32.58 3.57 -59.56
N GLY A 137 32.16 3.24 -60.78
CA GLY A 137 32.67 3.88 -62.01
C GLY A 137 34.09 3.55 -62.43
N ALA A 138 34.29 2.40 -63.08
CA ALA A 138 35.34 2.24 -64.08
C ALA A 138 34.70 1.94 -65.44
N SER A 139 34.17 2.98 -66.07
CA SER A 139 33.81 2.96 -67.49
C SER A 139 34.03 4.35 -68.07
N ALA A 140 35.25 4.57 -68.58
CA ALA A 140 35.59 5.67 -69.46
C ALA A 140 36.60 5.18 -70.50
N ARG A 141 36.05 4.71 -71.62
CA ARG A 141 36.42 4.99 -73.02
C ARG A 141 37.91 4.94 -73.40
N HIS A 142 38.24 3.93 -74.20
CA HIS A 142 39.04 4.11 -75.41
C HIS A 142 38.12 4.43 -76.59
#